data_AF-A0A8R7PDA7-F1
#
_entry.id   AF-A0A8R7PDA7-F1
#
_cell.length_a   1.000
_cell.length_b   1.000
_cell.length_c   1.000
_cell.angle_alpha   90.00
_cell.angle_beta   90.00
_cell.angle_gamma   90.00
#
_symmetry.space_group_name_H-M   'P 1'
#
loop_
_entity.id
_entity.type
_entity.pdbx_description
1 polymer ?
#
loop_
_entity_poly.entity_id
_entity_poly.type
_entity_poly.pdbx_seq_one_letter_code
_entity_poly.pdbx_strand_id
1 'polypeptide(L)'
;MKKLDYVTSQFLSEKESWEKKLASVEESWRLKCESMKGQSNGHVEDHLQKNLGEWTLKYEKLKEEHESFRDISDRMIEEKEREIAKLLNANKDLHHSLEAKAAVSKRDNQSPGYVKQDALSIELAEQQILLLARQQAQREEELSQSHRHILALQQEVEDLERENRLHDQQEAMLKAELRNMERSQKREGVDMTYLKNVILKLLETGEVGALLPVVAMLLQFSPDELNKCQHGVLSNVASLPATALSDGGSTPNSFFGRFTF
;
A
#
# COMPACT_ATOMS: atom_id res chain seq x y z
N MET A 1 74.82 -7.86 46.10
CA MET A 1 74.79 -7.05 44.86
C MET A 1 74.26 -7.84 43.67
N LYS A 2 74.94 -8.89 43.18
CA LYS A 2 74.53 -9.63 41.94
C LYS A 2 73.07 -10.10 41.81
N LYS A 3 72.39 -10.52 42.89
CA LYS A 3 70.97 -10.92 42.84
C LYS A 3 70.01 -9.74 42.64
N LEU A 4 70.36 -8.57 43.18
CA LEU A 4 69.55 -7.38 43.07
C LEU A 4 69.57 -6.86 41.63
N ASP A 5 70.74 -6.89 40.99
CA ASP A 5 70.96 -6.48 39.59
C ASP A 5 70.23 -7.40 38.58
N TYR A 6 70.10 -8.69 38.92
CA TYR A 6 69.34 -9.65 38.12
C TYR A 6 67.83 -9.38 38.19
N VAL A 7 67.30 -9.14 39.40
CA VAL A 7 65.86 -8.86 39.61
C VAL A 7 65.48 -7.52 38.98
N THR A 8 66.33 -6.50 39.06
CA THR A 8 66.09 -5.22 38.38
C THR A 8 66.13 -5.36 36.85
N SER A 9 67.06 -6.14 36.29
CA SER A 9 67.08 -6.43 34.84
C SER A 9 65.83 -7.18 34.37
N GLN A 10 65.35 -8.15 35.16
CA GLN A 10 64.13 -8.89 34.85
C GLN A 10 62.90 -7.97 34.88
N PHE A 11 62.78 -7.13 35.90
CA PHE A 11 61.69 -6.16 36.00
C PHE A 11 61.70 -5.15 34.84
N LEU A 12 62.88 -4.67 34.42
CA LEU A 12 63.01 -3.76 33.28
C LEU A 12 62.62 -4.43 31.96
N SER A 13 63.04 -5.68 31.76
CA SER A 13 62.65 -6.46 30.58
C SER A 13 61.14 -6.74 30.55
N GLU A 14 60.55 -7.05 31.71
CA GLU A 14 59.12 -7.28 31.81
C GLU A 14 58.34 -5.99 31.53
N LYS A 15 58.77 -4.86 32.10
CA LYS A 15 58.20 -3.53 31.84
C LYS A 15 58.23 -3.20 30.34
N GLU A 16 59.36 -3.39 29.67
CA GLU A 16 59.49 -3.14 28.23
C GLU A 16 58.57 -4.07 27.42
N SER A 17 58.39 -5.32 27.85
CA SER A 17 57.48 -6.27 27.22
C SER A 17 56.01 -5.86 27.38
N TRP A 18 55.64 -5.31 28.54
CA TRP A 18 54.31 -4.79 28.82
C TRP A 18 54.03 -3.53 28.02
N GLU A 19 55.00 -2.61 27.92
CA GLU A 19 54.90 -1.40 27.11
C GLU A 19 54.71 -1.74 25.61
N LYS A 20 55.46 -2.72 25.09
CA LYS A 20 55.28 -3.20 23.71
C LYS A 20 53.90 -3.84 23.47
N LYS A 21 53.43 -4.66 24.41
CA LYS A 21 52.09 -5.27 24.32
C LYS A 21 50.99 -4.21 24.38
N LEU A 22 51.12 -3.22 25.27
CA LEU A 22 50.18 -2.11 25.39
C LEU A 22 50.11 -1.31 24.09
N ALA A 23 51.26 -0.92 23.54
CA ALA A 23 51.34 -0.20 22.27
C ALA A 23 50.70 -0.98 21.11
N SER A 24 50.95 -2.30 21.04
CA SER A 24 50.34 -3.16 20.02
C SER A 24 48.82 -3.25 20.15
N VAL A 25 48.30 -3.32 21.37
CA VAL A 25 46.85 -3.33 21.64
C VAL A 25 46.23 -1.98 21.26
N GLU A 26 46.86 -0.87 21.64
CA GLU A 26 46.41 0.48 21.28
C GLU A 26 46.40 0.70 19.76
N GLU A 27 47.41 0.23 19.05
CA GLU A 27 47.48 0.31 17.59
C GLU A 27 46.40 -0.56 16.93
N SER A 28 46.17 -1.77 17.43
CA SER A 28 45.09 -2.63 16.94
C SER A 28 43.71 -2.00 17.14
N TRP A 29 43.45 -1.40 18.31
CA TRP A 29 42.20 -0.69 18.58
C TRP A 29 42.05 0.57 17.72
N ARG A 30 43.13 1.32 17.48
CA ARG A 30 43.14 2.47 16.59
C ARG A 30 42.74 2.06 15.17
N LEU A 31 43.38 1.04 14.62
CA LEU A 31 43.08 0.51 13.29
C LEU A 31 41.63 -0.01 13.19
N LYS A 32 41.12 -0.66 14.24
CA LYS A 32 39.73 -1.13 14.28
C LYS A 32 38.74 0.04 14.31
N CYS A 33 39.02 1.09 15.08
CA CYS A 33 38.20 2.30 15.09
C CYS A 33 38.23 3.03 13.74
N GLU A 34 39.40 3.13 13.11
CA GLU A 34 39.54 3.72 11.76
C GLU A 34 38.80 2.89 10.71
N SER A 35 38.89 1.57 10.76
CA SER A 35 38.17 0.66 9.86
C SER A 35 36.66 0.76 10.04
N MET A 36 36.15 0.71 11.27
CA MET A 36 34.72 0.86 11.53
C MET A 36 34.20 2.25 11.17
N LYS A 37 35.00 3.30 11.40
CA LYS A 37 34.64 4.66 11.01
C LYS A 37 34.58 4.79 9.49
N GLY A 38 35.55 4.25 8.76
CA GLY A 38 35.54 4.23 7.30
C GLY A 38 34.33 3.46 6.73
N GLN A 39 34.03 2.29 7.29
CA GLN A 39 32.88 1.48 6.88
C GLN A 39 31.54 2.16 7.17
N SER A 40 31.36 2.71 8.37
CA SER A 40 30.12 3.38 8.75
C SER A 40 29.91 4.67 7.96
N ASN A 41 30.95 5.47 7.76
CA ASN A 41 30.82 6.76 7.08
C ASN A 41 30.60 6.55 5.58
N GLY A 42 31.35 5.63 4.95
CA GLY A 42 31.17 5.29 3.54
C GLY A 42 29.79 4.69 3.25
N HIS A 43 29.32 3.74 4.07
CA HIS A 43 27.99 3.15 3.88
C HIS A 43 26.85 4.17 4.04
N VAL A 44 26.95 5.09 5.00
CA VAL A 44 25.94 6.14 5.20
C VAL A 44 25.96 7.14 4.04
N GLU A 45 27.14 7.53 3.57
CA GLU A 45 27.30 8.47 2.46
C GLU A 45 26.81 7.87 1.13
N ASP A 46 27.17 6.61 0.83
CA ASP A 46 26.67 5.87 -0.33
C ASP A 46 25.15 5.71 -0.30
N HIS A 47 24.57 5.40 0.87
CA HIS A 47 23.14 5.27 1.04
C HIS A 47 22.40 6.61 0.85
N LEU A 48 22.94 7.70 1.40
CA LEU A 48 22.39 9.04 1.19
C LEU A 48 22.48 9.47 -0.27
N GLN A 49 23.60 9.21 -0.94
CA GLN A 49 23.80 9.52 -2.35
C GLN A 49 22.86 8.72 -3.24
N LYS A 50 22.65 7.43 -2.94
CA LYS A 50 21.67 6.58 -3.63
C LYS A 50 20.24 7.13 -3.46
N ASN A 51 19.84 7.44 -2.23
CA ASN A 51 18.52 8.00 -1.97
C ASN A 51 18.31 9.35 -2.67
N LEU A 52 19.33 10.22 -2.67
CA LEU A 52 19.28 11.49 -3.38
C LEU A 52 19.10 11.29 -4.89
N GLY A 53 19.81 10.32 -5.48
CA GLY A 53 19.65 9.94 -6.89
C GLY A 53 18.25 9.42 -7.19
N GLU A 54 17.72 8.53 -6.33
CA GLU A 54 16.36 8.01 -6.46
C GLU A 54 15.30 9.11 -6.36
N TRP A 55 15.45 10.04 -5.42
CA TRP A 55 14.54 11.18 -5.29
C TRP A 55 14.60 12.14 -6.47
N THR A 56 15.80 12.40 -6.99
CA THR A 56 16.00 13.22 -8.20
C THR A 56 15.31 12.58 -9.40
N LEU A 57 15.46 11.27 -9.58
CA LEU A 57 14.83 10.55 -10.67
C LEU A 57 13.30 10.51 -10.55
N LYS A 58 12.76 10.40 -9.33
CA LYS A 58 11.31 10.52 -9.09
C LYS A 58 10.79 11.93 -9.40
N TYR A 59 11.55 12.96 -9.03
CA TYR A 59 11.20 14.34 -9.31
C TYR A 59 11.15 14.62 -10.82
N GLU A 60 12.16 14.17 -11.58
CA GLU A 60 12.16 14.32 -13.04
C GLU A 60 11.00 13.58 -13.70
N LYS A 61 10.70 12.34 -13.30
CA LYS A 61 9.52 11.62 -13.81
C LYS A 61 8.21 12.36 -13.55
N LEU A 62 8.03 12.87 -12.33
CA LEU A 62 6.82 13.61 -11.98
C LEU A 62 6.71 14.89 -12.82
N LYS A 63 7.83 15.56 -13.07
CA LYS A 63 7.89 16.75 -13.93
C LYS A 63 7.54 16.42 -15.39
N GLU A 64 8.08 15.34 -15.94
CA GLU A 64 7.73 14.84 -17.28
C GLU A 64 6.24 14.52 -17.40
N GLU A 65 5.64 13.88 -16.40
CA GLU A 65 4.20 13.61 -16.35
C GLU A 65 3.39 14.92 -16.34
N HIS A 66 3.82 15.91 -15.56
CA HIS A 66 3.15 17.22 -15.52
C HIS A 66 3.26 17.98 -16.84
N GLU A 67 4.41 17.91 -17.51
CA GLU A 67 4.60 18.46 -18.86
C GLU A 67 3.70 17.73 -19.86
N SER A 68 3.62 16.39 -19.79
CA SER A 68 2.72 15.59 -20.64
C SER A 68 1.24 15.96 -20.46
N PHE A 69 0.77 16.12 -19.22
CA PHE A 69 -0.61 16.53 -18.93
C PHE A 69 -0.91 17.94 -19.45
N ARG A 70 0.07 18.85 -19.37
CA ARG A 70 -0.05 20.20 -19.93
C ARG A 70 -0.19 20.12 -21.45
N ASP A 71 0.68 19.38 -22.13
CA ASP A 71 0.63 19.22 -23.59
C ASP A 71 -0.67 18.56 -24.08
N ILE A 72 -1.22 17.62 -23.32
CA ILE A 72 -2.54 17.02 -23.62
C ILE A 72 -3.65 18.06 -23.46
N SER A 73 -3.62 18.84 -22.38
CA SER A 73 -4.62 19.89 -22.12
C SER A 73 -4.58 20.97 -23.21
N ASP A 74 -3.39 21.42 -23.58
CA ASP A 74 -3.21 22.44 -24.63
C ASP A 74 -3.71 21.92 -25.99
N ARG A 75 -3.35 20.68 -26.37
CA ARG A 75 -3.89 20.05 -27.60
C ARG A 75 -5.41 19.93 -27.60
N MET A 76 -6.00 19.57 -26.45
CA MET A 76 -7.45 19.48 -26.31
C MET A 76 -8.11 20.86 -26.46
N ILE A 77 -7.53 21.90 -25.87
CA ILE A 77 -8.01 23.28 -26.01
C ILE A 77 -7.98 23.70 -27.48
N GLU A 78 -6.85 23.49 -28.17
CA GLU A 78 -6.71 23.81 -29.60
C GLU A 78 -7.74 23.06 -30.47
N GLU A 79 -8.02 21.79 -30.17
CA GLU A 79 -9.04 21.03 -30.89
C GLU A 79 -10.45 21.58 -30.66
N LYS A 80 -10.79 21.94 -29.42
CA LYS A 80 -12.07 22.57 -29.10
C LYS A 80 -12.20 23.93 -29.77
N GLU A 81 -11.15 24.74 -29.77
CA GLU A 81 -11.13 26.04 -30.47
C GLU A 81 -11.33 25.87 -31.98
N ARG A 82 -10.69 24.86 -32.59
CA ARG A 82 -10.87 24.53 -34.01
C ARG A 82 -12.31 24.11 -34.31
N GLU A 83 -12.93 23.32 -33.45
CA GLU A 83 -14.32 22.91 -33.63
C GLU A 83 -15.30 24.07 -33.43
N ILE A 84 -15.07 24.94 -32.44
CA ILE A 84 -15.82 26.19 -32.27
C ILE A 84 -15.73 27.05 -33.52
N ALA A 85 -14.54 27.18 -34.12
CA ALA A 85 -14.36 27.94 -35.36
C ALA A 85 -15.15 27.35 -36.55
N LYS A 86 -15.16 26.02 -36.70
CA LYS A 86 -15.98 25.36 -37.74
C LYS A 86 -17.47 25.58 -37.51
N LEU A 87 -17.95 25.39 -36.28
CA LEU A 87 -19.35 25.58 -35.93
C LEU A 87 -19.78 27.05 -36.14
N LEU A 88 -18.94 28.01 -35.78
CA LEU A 88 -19.18 29.43 -36.04
C LEU A 88 -19.30 29.71 -37.54
N ASN A 89 -18.44 29.13 -38.38
CA ASN A 89 -18.53 29.31 -39.83
C ASN A 89 -19.78 28.66 -40.41
N ALA A 90 -20.09 27.42 -40.04
CA ALA A 90 -21.33 26.76 -40.49
C ALA A 90 -22.59 27.52 -40.06
N ASN A 91 -22.58 28.11 -38.85
CA ASN A 91 -23.69 28.92 -38.36
C ASN A 91 -23.86 30.21 -39.19
N LYS A 92 -22.75 30.88 -39.55
CA LYS A 92 -22.77 32.03 -40.48
C LYS A 92 -23.34 31.63 -41.85
N ASP A 93 -22.92 30.50 -42.40
CA ASP A 93 -23.40 30.01 -43.70
C ASP A 93 -24.91 29.71 -43.67
N LEU A 94 -25.39 29.10 -42.59
CA LEU A 94 -26.82 28.85 -42.38
C LEU A 94 -27.62 30.15 -42.26
N HIS A 95 -27.11 31.14 -41.54
CA HIS A 95 -27.75 32.47 -41.47
C HIS A 95 -27.84 33.12 -42.85
N HIS A 96 -26.76 33.11 -43.64
CA HIS A 96 -26.79 33.62 -45.01
C HIS A 96 -27.78 32.85 -45.90
N SER A 97 -27.87 31.52 -45.75
CA SER A 97 -28.84 30.69 -46.48
C SER A 97 -30.29 31.01 -46.08
N LEU A 98 -30.54 31.23 -44.79
CA LEU A 98 -31.87 31.58 -44.28
C LEU A 98 -32.29 32.98 -44.74
N GLU A 99 -31.38 33.96 -44.74
CA GLU A 99 -31.62 35.30 -45.28
C GLU A 99 -31.91 35.27 -46.78
N ALA A 100 -31.16 34.48 -47.56
CA ALA A 100 -31.42 34.29 -48.98
C ALA A 100 -32.78 33.60 -49.24
N LYS A 101 -33.13 32.58 -48.45
CA LYS A 101 -34.41 31.88 -48.56
C LYS A 101 -35.61 32.76 -48.14
N ALA A 102 -35.45 33.59 -47.11
CA ALA A 102 -36.44 34.57 -46.70
C ALA A 102 -36.69 35.64 -47.79
N ALA A 103 -35.66 35.99 -48.57
CA ALA A 103 -35.81 36.87 -49.73
C ALA A 103 -36.56 36.19 -50.89
N VAL A 104 -36.37 34.88 -51.11
CA VAL A 104 -37.05 34.10 -52.16
C VAL A 104 -38.51 33.81 -51.79
N SER A 105 -38.82 33.54 -50.52
CA SER A 105 -40.18 33.21 -50.06
C SER A 105 -41.19 34.37 -50.17
N LYS A 106 -40.74 35.60 -50.46
CA LYS A 106 -41.63 36.75 -50.77
C LYS A 106 -42.16 36.76 -52.20
N ARG A 107 -41.65 35.90 -53.11
CA ARG A 107 -41.91 36.03 -54.55
C ARG A 107 -42.92 35.03 -55.13
N ASP A 108 -43.15 33.87 -54.51
CA ASP A 108 -43.92 32.82 -55.16
C ASP A 108 -45.16 32.42 -54.35
N ASN A 109 -46.30 32.97 -54.75
CA ASN A 109 -47.61 32.54 -54.28
C ASN A 109 -48.57 32.47 -55.48
N GLN A 110 -48.63 31.33 -56.17
CA GLN A 110 -49.79 30.92 -56.97
C GLN A 110 -49.73 29.41 -57.31
N SER A 111 -50.79 28.72 -56.92
CA SER A 111 -51.16 27.31 -57.13
C SER A 111 -52.19 27.22 -58.30
N PRO A 112 -52.87 26.10 -58.66
CA PRO A 112 -52.69 24.64 -58.45
C PRO A 112 -52.82 23.81 -59.76
N GLY A 113 -52.67 22.47 -59.68
CA GLY A 113 -53.07 21.55 -60.77
C GLY A 113 -53.29 20.09 -60.32
N TYR A 114 -54.55 19.71 -60.13
CA TYR A 114 -55.06 18.50 -59.48
C TYR A 114 -55.46 17.45 -60.53
N VAL A 115 -54.58 16.48 -60.90
CA VAL A 115 -54.95 15.19 -61.56
C VAL A 115 -53.88 14.07 -61.35
N LYS A 116 -52.60 14.37 -61.02
CA LYS A 116 -51.50 13.38 -60.78
C LYS A 116 -51.44 12.78 -59.35
N GLN A 117 -52.49 12.94 -58.54
CA GLN A 117 -52.37 12.84 -57.08
C GLN A 117 -52.12 11.46 -56.50
N ASP A 118 -52.53 10.37 -57.15
CA ASP A 118 -52.39 9.03 -56.55
C ASP A 118 -51.00 8.42 -56.74
N ALA A 119 -50.41 8.54 -57.94
CA ALA A 119 -49.01 8.13 -58.16
C ALA A 119 -48.04 9.02 -57.38
N LEU A 120 -48.32 10.34 -57.32
CA LEU A 120 -47.56 11.27 -56.48
C LEU A 120 -47.77 11.02 -54.98
N SER A 121 -48.94 10.56 -54.54
CA SER A 121 -49.18 10.18 -53.13
C SER A 121 -48.44 8.91 -52.75
N ILE A 122 -48.34 7.93 -53.66
CA ILE A 122 -47.56 6.70 -53.44
C ILE A 122 -46.07 7.04 -53.37
N GLU A 123 -45.52 7.80 -54.32
CA GLU A 123 -44.12 8.25 -54.28
C GLU A 123 -43.81 9.10 -53.03
N LEU A 124 -44.74 9.96 -52.60
CA LEU A 124 -44.60 10.76 -51.38
C LEU A 124 -44.62 9.88 -50.11
N ALA A 125 -45.50 8.88 -50.07
CA ALA A 125 -45.57 7.91 -48.97
C ALA A 125 -44.30 7.05 -48.90
N GLU A 126 -43.77 6.59 -50.03
CA GLU A 126 -42.51 5.87 -50.11
C GLU A 126 -41.33 6.73 -49.62
N GLN A 127 -41.28 8.00 -50.03
CA GLN A 127 -40.25 8.94 -49.56
C GLN A 127 -40.35 9.16 -48.04
N GLN A 128 -41.56 9.21 -47.48
CA GLN A 128 -41.76 9.36 -46.05
C GLN A 128 -41.38 8.09 -45.27
N ILE A 129 -41.67 6.90 -45.81
CA ILE A 129 -41.24 5.62 -45.24
C ILE A 129 -39.71 5.54 -45.23
N LEU A 130 -39.03 5.90 -46.32
CA LEU A 130 -37.57 5.92 -46.38
C LEU A 130 -36.95 6.87 -45.36
N LEU A 131 -37.54 8.05 -45.16
CA LEU A 131 -37.09 9.01 -44.16
C LEU A 131 -37.24 8.46 -42.73
N LEU A 132 -38.40 7.87 -42.42
CA LEU A 132 -38.66 7.27 -41.11
C LEU A 132 -37.76 6.06 -40.86
N ALA A 133 -37.54 5.20 -41.86
CA ALA A 133 -36.63 4.07 -41.77
C ALA A 133 -35.19 4.53 -41.52
N ARG A 134 -34.73 5.60 -42.18
CA ARG A 134 -33.43 6.20 -41.93
C ARG A 134 -33.32 6.74 -40.50
N GLN A 135 -34.34 7.44 -40.02
CA GLN A 135 -34.36 7.96 -38.66
C GLN A 135 -34.37 6.82 -37.62
N GLN A 136 -35.09 5.75 -37.89
CA GLN A 136 -35.13 4.56 -37.04
C GLN A 136 -33.76 3.86 -37.00
N ALA A 137 -33.11 3.67 -38.16
CA ALA A 137 -31.78 3.08 -38.22
C ALA A 137 -30.73 3.92 -37.48
N GLN A 138 -30.80 5.27 -37.56
CA GLN A 138 -29.93 6.16 -36.80
C GLN A 138 -30.13 6.01 -35.28
N ARG A 139 -31.39 5.98 -34.84
CA ARG A 139 -31.72 5.79 -33.42
C ARG A 139 -31.26 4.43 -32.91
N GLU A 140 -31.46 3.38 -33.70
CA GLU A 140 -31.03 2.02 -33.34
C GLU A 140 -29.51 1.89 -33.28
N GLU A 141 -28.76 2.57 -34.17
CA GLU A 141 -27.31 2.59 -34.12
C GLU A 141 -26.79 3.35 -32.89
N GLU A 142 -27.36 4.52 -32.54
CA GLU A 142 -27.01 5.25 -31.32
C GLU A 142 -27.29 4.42 -30.06
N LEU A 143 -28.44 3.73 -30.01
CA LEU A 143 -28.77 2.80 -28.92
C LEU A 143 -27.79 1.63 -28.87
N SER A 144 -27.42 1.05 -30.01
CA SER A 144 -26.45 -0.04 -30.09
C SER A 144 -25.07 0.39 -29.62
N GLN A 145 -24.62 1.60 -29.99
CA GLN A 145 -23.36 2.19 -29.53
C GLN A 145 -23.38 2.43 -28.02
N SER A 146 -24.45 3.00 -27.50
CA SER A 146 -24.61 3.21 -26.05
C SER A 146 -24.59 1.89 -25.29
N HIS A 147 -25.31 0.86 -25.75
CA HIS A 147 -25.28 -0.47 -25.14
C HIS A 147 -23.88 -1.09 -25.16
N ARG A 148 -23.14 -0.99 -26.28
CA ARG A 148 -21.75 -1.45 -26.35
C ARG A 148 -20.85 -0.74 -25.34
N HIS A 149 -21.01 0.57 -25.19
CA HIS A 149 -20.24 1.35 -24.22
C HIS A 149 -20.59 0.98 -22.77
N ILE A 150 -21.87 0.80 -22.46
CA ILE A 150 -22.32 0.36 -21.14
C ILE A 150 -21.71 -1.00 -20.79
N LEU A 151 -21.71 -1.96 -21.72
CA LEU A 151 -21.11 -3.27 -21.49
C LEU A 151 -19.59 -3.19 -21.27
N ALA A 152 -18.90 -2.35 -22.05
CA ALA A 152 -17.47 -2.13 -21.88
C ALA A 152 -17.15 -1.55 -20.48
N LEU A 153 -17.90 -0.53 -20.06
CA LEU A 153 -17.75 0.06 -18.73
C LEU A 153 -18.10 -0.93 -17.61
N GLN A 154 -19.14 -1.74 -17.78
CA GLN A 154 -19.49 -2.78 -16.80
C GLN A 154 -18.35 -3.79 -16.63
N GLN A 155 -17.75 -4.25 -17.73
CA GLN A 155 -16.60 -5.14 -17.68
C GLN A 155 -15.40 -4.48 -16.98
N GLU A 156 -15.10 -3.22 -17.31
CA GLU A 156 -14.01 -2.47 -16.67
C GLU A 156 -14.23 -2.31 -15.16
N VAL A 157 -15.45 -2.01 -14.72
CA VAL A 157 -15.80 -1.93 -13.30
C VAL A 157 -15.59 -3.28 -12.62
N GLU A 158 -16.04 -4.38 -13.22
CA GLU A 158 -15.81 -5.71 -12.65
C GLU A 158 -14.32 -6.07 -12.57
N ASP A 159 -13.52 -5.72 -13.58
CA ASP A 159 -12.08 -5.94 -13.59
C ASP A 159 -11.39 -5.14 -12.47
N LEU A 160 -11.74 -3.87 -12.32
CA LEU A 160 -11.25 -3.00 -11.24
C LEU A 160 -11.68 -3.50 -9.85
N GLU A 161 -12.91 -3.98 -9.70
CA GLU A 161 -13.35 -4.57 -8.43
C GLU A 161 -12.55 -5.82 -8.05
N ARG A 162 -12.22 -6.68 -9.03
CA ARG A 162 -11.39 -7.87 -8.79
C ARG A 162 -9.97 -7.47 -8.41
N GLU A 163 -9.40 -6.47 -9.09
CA GLU A 163 -8.08 -5.93 -8.76
C GLU A 163 -8.04 -5.32 -7.36
N ASN A 164 -9.05 -4.51 -7.01
CA ASN A 164 -9.16 -3.88 -5.70
C ASN A 164 -9.24 -4.93 -4.58
N ARG A 165 -10.05 -5.99 -4.74
CA ARG A 165 -10.11 -7.12 -3.80
C ARG A 165 -8.76 -7.82 -3.63
N LEU A 166 -7.97 -7.93 -4.70
CA LEU A 166 -6.63 -8.51 -4.63
C LEU A 166 -5.66 -7.59 -3.88
N HIS A 167 -5.70 -6.29 -4.16
CA HIS A 167 -4.92 -5.28 -3.45
C HIS A 167 -5.25 -5.26 -1.95
N ASP A 168 -6.53 -5.34 -1.57
CA ASP A 168 -6.96 -5.44 -0.18
C ASP A 168 -6.37 -6.69 0.52
N GLN A 169 -6.36 -7.83 -0.17
CA GLN A 169 -5.75 -9.06 0.36
C GLN A 169 -4.24 -8.92 0.56
N GLN A 170 -3.55 -8.34 -0.43
CA GLN A 170 -2.12 -8.09 -0.34
C GLN A 170 -1.80 -7.08 0.76
N GLU A 171 -2.57 -6.00 0.88
CA GLU A 171 -2.42 -5.00 1.93
C GLU A 171 -2.63 -5.64 3.31
N ALA A 172 -3.67 -6.48 3.47
CA ALA A 172 -3.90 -7.21 4.72
C ALA A 172 -2.72 -8.13 5.07
N MET A 173 -2.16 -8.85 4.09
CA MET A 173 -0.99 -9.69 4.27
C MET A 173 0.24 -8.88 4.69
N LEU A 174 0.54 -7.79 3.98
CA LEU A 174 1.68 -6.92 4.27
C LEU A 174 1.53 -6.23 5.63
N LYS A 175 0.33 -5.76 6.00
CA LYS A 175 0.05 -5.20 7.33
C LYS A 175 0.26 -6.25 8.43
N ALA A 176 -0.14 -7.50 8.21
CA ALA A 176 0.10 -8.58 9.17
C ALA A 176 1.59 -8.87 9.33
N GLU A 177 2.35 -8.89 8.22
CA GLU A 177 3.78 -9.12 8.24
C GLU A 177 4.55 -7.97 8.89
N LEU A 178 4.18 -6.73 8.60
CA LEU A 178 4.75 -5.55 9.25
C LEU A 178 4.52 -5.61 10.76
N ARG A 179 3.31 -5.95 11.20
CA ARG A 179 3.03 -6.17 12.64
C ARG A 179 3.89 -7.31 13.21
N ASN A 180 4.11 -8.39 12.47
CA ASN A 180 4.99 -9.49 12.92
C ASN A 180 6.43 -9.01 13.09
N MET A 181 6.96 -8.27 12.10
CA MET A 181 8.31 -7.71 12.16
C MET A 181 8.47 -6.68 13.29
N GLU A 182 7.47 -5.83 13.54
CA GLU A 182 7.49 -4.93 14.69
C GLU A 182 7.51 -5.69 16.02
N ARG A 183 6.75 -6.80 16.11
CA ARG A 183 6.76 -7.64 17.31
C ARG A 183 8.11 -8.35 17.48
N SER A 184 8.73 -8.87 16.42
CA SER A 184 10.05 -9.52 16.52
C SER A 184 11.13 -8.53 16.91
N GLN A 185 11.17 -7.34 16.30
CA GLN A 185 12.11 -6.29 16.66
C GLN A 185 11.98 -5.89 18.14
N LYS A 186 10.73 -5.74 18.62
CA LYS A 186 10.47 -5.43 20.03
C LYS A 186 10.89 -6.57 20.97
N ARG A 187 10.83 -7.84 20.54
CA ARG A 187 11.32 -9.00 21.32
C ARG A 187 12.83 -9.03 21.43
N GLU A 188 13.56 -8.64 20.38
CA GLU A 188 15.03 -8.58 20.40
C GLU A 188 15.56 -7.55 21.42
N GLY A 189 14.80 -6.48 21.69
CA GLY A 189 15.15 -5.46 22.68
C GLY A 189 14.80 -5.80 24.14
N VAL A 190 14.21 -6.96 24.42
CA VAL A 190 13.76 -7.32 25.78
C VAL A 190 14.89 -7.98 26.57
N ASP A 191 15.12 -7.51 27.81
CA ASP A 191 16.05 -8.15 28.72
C ASP A 191 15.54 -9.54 29.15
N MET A 192 16.22 -10.59 28.70
CA MET A 192 15.91 -11.97 29.05
C MET A 192 16.08 -12.26 30.55
N THR A 193 16.90 -11.49 31.26
CA THR A 193 17.07 -11.61 32.71
C THR A 193 15.80 -11.19 33.44
N TYR A 194 15.19 -10.08 33.01
CA TYR A 194 13.91 -9.64 33.54
C TYR A 194 12.80 -10.64 33.23
N LEU A 195 12.70 -11.09 31.97
CA LEU A 195 11.70 -12.08 31.58
C LEU A 195 11.83 -13.39 32.39
N LYS A 196 13.07 -13.88 32.58
CA LYS A 196 13.35 -15.04 33.43
C LYS A 196 12.78 -14.87 34.83
N ASN A 197 13.00 -13.70 35.45
CA ASN A 197 12.52 -13.43 36.81
C ASN A 197 10.98 -13.35 36.89
N VAL A 198 10.33 -12.79 35.85
CA VAL A 198 8.87 -12.74 35.76
C VAL A 198 8.29 -14.15 35.60
N ILE A 199 8.87 -14.98 34.75
CA ILE A 199 8.45 -16.39 34.57
C ILE A 199 8.70 -17.19 35.85
N LEU A 200 9.83 -16.98 36.53
CA LEU A 200 10.14 -17.65 37.79
C LEU A 200 9.09 -17.30 38.85
N LYS A 201 8.73 -16.03 38.99
CA LYS A 201 7.62 -15.61 39.87
C LYS A 201 6.29 -16.23 39.49
N LEU A 202 5.99 -16.32 38.19
CA LEU A 202 4.76 -16.96 37.71
C LEU A 202 4.69 -18.44 38.09
N LEU A 203 5.83 -19.14 38.09
CA LEU A 203 5.94 -20.54 38.52
C LEU A 203 5.93 -20.71 40.06
N GLU A 204 6.51 -19.76 40.80
CA GLU A 204 6.56 -19.81 42.27
C GLU A 204 5.23 -19.43 42.93
N THR A 205 4.56 -18.38 42.45
CA THR A 205 3.32 -17.86 43.07
C THR A 205 2.05 -18.33 42.36
N GLY A 206 2.14 -18.75 41.10
CA GLY A 206 0.97 -19.17 40.32
C GLY A 206 0.02 -18.02 39.95
N GLU A 207 0.40 -16.76 40.18
CA GLU A 207 -0.44 -15.58 39.93
C GLU A 207 -0.48 -15.19 38.44
N VAL A 208 -1.04 -16.07 37.62
CA VAL A 208 -1.10 -15.88 36.16
C VAL A 208 -1.90 -14.63 35.79
N GLY A 209 -2.94 -14.27 36.54
CA GLY A 209 -3.78 -13.09 36.24
C GLY A 209 -3.03 -11.75 36.27
N ALA A 210 -2.09 -11.57 37.21
CA ALA A 210 -1.34 -10.33 37.36
C ALA A 210 -0.08 -10.28 36.48
N LEU A 211 0.56 -11.43 36.27
CA LEU A 211 1.83 -11.52 35.54
C LEU A 211 1.64 -11.77 34.03
N LEU A 212 0.52 -12.32 33.59
CA LEU A 212 0.22 -12.55 32.16
C LEU A 212 0.24 -11.25 31.33
N PRO A 213 -0.32 -10.11 31.78
CA PRO A 213 -0.22 -8.85 31.04
C PRO A 213 1.23 -8.38 30.85
N VAL A 214 2.07 -8.58 31.87
CA VAL A 214 3.50 -8.21 31.83
C VAL A 214 4.24 -9.10 30.83
N VAL A 215 4.02 -10.42 30.88
CA VAL A 215 4.60 -11.37 29.92
C VAL A 215 4.11 -11.09 28.50
N ALA A 216 2.82 -10.79 28.32
CA ALA A 216 2.24 -10.47 27.03
C ALA A 216 2.82 -9.19 26.42
N MET A 217 3.12 -8.18 27.25
CA MET A 217 3.78 -6.96 26.82
C MET A 217 5.24 -7.20 26.43
N LEU A 218 6.00 -7.93 27.26
CA LEU A 218 7.41 -8.23 26.99
C LEU A 218 7.57 -9.08 25.72
N LEU A 219 6.75 -10.11 25.57
CA LEU A 219 6.81 -11.00 24.41
C LEU A 219 5.96 -10.53 23.24
N GLN A 220 5.31 -9.37 23.33
CA GLN A 220 4.47 -8.79 22.29
C GLN A 220 3.48 -9.81 21.73
N PHE A 221 2.58 -10.29 22.57
CA PHE A 221 1.56 -11.26 22.18
C PHE A 221 0.59 -10.64 21.17
N SER A 222 0.19 -11.44 20.19
CA SER A 222 -0.97 -11.14 19.36
C SER A 222 -2.23 -11.11 20.23
N PRO A 223 -3.26 -10.29 19.91
CA PRO A 223 -4.56 -10.36 20.58
C PRO A 223 -5.12 -11.80 20.62
N ASP A 224 -4.89 -12.61 19.60
CA ASP A 224 -5.31 -14.02 19.59
C ASP A 224 -4.59 -14.87 20.63
N GLU A 225 -3.29 -14.64 20.84
CA GLU A 225 -2.47 -15.35 21.83
C GLU A 225 -2.88 -14.94 23.25
N LEU A 226 -3.13 -13.65 23.46
CA LEU A 226 -3.64 -13.14 24.73
C LEU A 226 -5.00 -13.78 25.08
N ASN A 227 -5.91 -13.84 24.12
CA ASN A 227 -7.23 -14.47 24.28
C ASN A 227 -7.09 -15.97 24.61
N LYS A 228 -6.21 -16.70 23.91
CA LYS A 228 -5.92 -18.12 24.20
C LYS A 228 -5.41 -18.31 25.63
N CYS A 229 -4.49 -17.46 26.10
CA CYS A 229 -3.97 -17.51 27.46
C CYS A 229 -5.06 -17.21 28.50
N GLN A 230 -5.90 -16.18 28.27
CA GLN A 230 -7.00 -15.84 29.17
C GLN A 230 -8.05 -16.96 29.25
N HIS A 231 -8.43 -17.56 28.11
CA HIS A 231 -9.34 -18.70 28.09
C HIS A 231 -8.75 -19.94 28.77
N GLY A 232 -7.45 -20.20 28.60
CA GLY A 232 -6.74 -21.27 29.30
C GLY A 232 -6.74 -21.08 30.82
N VAL A 233 -6.53 -19.84 31.28
CA VAL A 233 -6.57 -19.50 32.72
C VAL A 233 -7.98 -19.67 33.28
N LEU A 234 -9.01 -19.16 32.60
CA LEU A 234 -10.41 -19.30 33.02
C LEU A 234 -10.87 -20.76 33.03
N SER A 235 -10.48 -21.55 32.04
CA SER A 235 -10.79 -22.99 32.00
C SER A 235 -10.14 -23.74 33.16
N ASN A 236 -8.94 -23.34 33.59
CA ASN A 236 -8.22 -23.97 34.67
C ASN A 236 -8.82 -23.61 36.05
N VAL A 237 -9.37 -22.40 36.18
CA VAL A 237 -10.14 -21.95 37.35
C VAL A 237 -11.49 -22.68 37.43
N ALA A 238 -12.14 -22.97 36.29
CA ALA A 238 -13.41 -23.70 36.25
C ALA A 238 -13.27 -25.20 36.62
N SER A 239 -12.07 -25.77 36.57
CA SER A 239 -11.77 -27.15 36.98
C SER A 239 -11.41 -27.33 38.47
N LEU A 240 -11.40 -26.26 39.27
CA LEU A 240 -11.30 -26.38 40.73
C LEU A 240 -12.73 -26.47 41.32
N PRO A 241 -13.13 -27.59 41.95
CA PRO A 241 -14.38 -27.61 42.68
C PRO A 241 -14.23 -26.77 43.95
N ALA A 242 -15.22 -25.92 44.20
CA ALA A 242 -15.35 -25.17 45.43
C ALA A 242 -15.55 -26.13 46.62
N THR A 243 -14.79 -25.89 47.68
CA THR A 243 -15.01 -26.35 49.07
C THR A 243 -15.01 -27.86 49.35
N ALA A 244 -13.92 -28.34 49.96
CA ALA A 244 -14.00 -29.33 51.03
C ALA A 244 -12.84 -29.13 52.02
N LEU A 245 -13.21 -29.04 53.29
CA LEU A 245 -12.33 -28.96 54.45
C LEU A 245 -11.51 -30.24 54.63
N SER A 246 -10.33 -30.06 55.23
CA SER A 246 -9.60 -31.01 56.07
C SER A 246 -8.63 -32.03 55.44
N ASP A 247 -7.43 -31.95 56.01
CA ASP A 247 -6.44 -32.99 56.30
C ASP A 247 -5.39 -33.37 55.25
N GLY A 248 -4.19 -33.60 55.78
CA GLY A 248 -2.91 -33.45 55.10
C GLY A 248 -2.57 -34.47 54.01
N GLY A 249 -1.50 -34.15 53.27
CA GLY A 249 -0.87 -35.05 52.31
C GLY A 249 -0.59 -34.40 50.97
N SER A 250 0.66 -33.97 50.80
CA SER A 250 1.37 -33.59 49.58
C SER A 250 0.76 -34.04 48.23
N THR A 251 0.42 -33.06 47.38
CA THR A 251 0.74 -33.08 45.93
C THR A 251 0.62 -31.65 45.37
N PRO A 252 1.68 -31.05 44.79
CA PRO A 252 1.53 -29.81 44.04
C PRO A 252 0.87 -30.12 42.69
N ASN A 253 -0.13 -29.29 42.35
CA ASN A 253 -0.89 -29.30 41.10
C ASN A 253 0.00 -29.50 39.87
N SER A 254 -0.11 -30.68 39.25
CA SER A 254 0.72 -31.08 38.11
C SER A 254 0.18 -30.50 36.80
N PHE A 255 0.58 -29.27 36.49
CA PHE A 255 0.42 -28.66 35.15
C PHE A 255 1.23 -29.40 34.08
N PHE A 256 2.27 -30.14 34.48
CA PHE A 256 3.22 -30.79 33.57
C PHE A 256 2.81 -32.21 33.13
N GLY A 257 1.74 -32.79 33.69
CA GLY A 257 1.26 -34.11 33.27
C GLY A 257 0.67 -34.18 31.85
N ARG A 258 0.55 -33.04 31.17
CA ARG A 258 -0.09 -32.91 29.86
C ARG A 258 0.88 -32.85 28.67
N PHE A 259 2.19 -32.81 28.93
CA PHE A 259 3.23 -32.91 27.91
C PHE A 259 3.90 -34.28 28.00
N THR A 260 3.36 -35.25 27.27
CA THR A 260 4.07 -36.49 26.95
C THR A 260 4.98 -36.24 25.75
N PHE A 261 6.28 -36.42 25.93
CA PHE A 261 7.27 -36.51 24.84
C PHE A 261 7.05 -37.76 23.99
#